data_AF-A0A929IM10-F1
#
_entry.id   AF-A0A929IM10-F1
#
_cell.length_a   1.000
_cell.length_b   1.000
_cell.length_c   1.000
_cell.angle_alpha   90.00
_cell.angle_beta   90.00
_cell.angle_gamma   90.00
#
_symmetry.space_group_name_H-M   'P 1'
#
loop_
_entity.id
_entity.type
_entity.pdbx_description
1 polymer ?
#
loop_
_entity_poly.entity_id
_entity_poly.type
_entity_poly.pdbx_seq_one_letter_code
_entity_poly.pdbx_strand_id
1 'polypeptide(L)'
;ILGLDTLLVLLTVIGGRVVPAFTTNALRRDGVEPLPSASSKRGVAAVLSVVALAVADLVLPGSTITGVISIIAGLLIANRMIGWRTPKVLNSPILWILHLGYGWLAVGLILKGVALVTGVVTEITAIHALTIGAIGSMTMGVMSRAALGHTGRELKVTTAIATAYLLISLAAIIRIASGVLPARLHDEAVLASGAVWITAFLIFAATYWPILTRPRVSLERNE
;
A
#
# COMPACT_ATOMS: atom_id res chain seq x y z
N ILE A 1 -12.09 14.41 1.95
CA ILE A 1 -10.95 14.43 1.01
C ILE A 1 -9.65 14.79 1.75
N LEU A 2 -9.55 15.96 2.40
CA LEU A 2 -8.35 16.37 3.17
C LEU A 2 -7.82 15.36 4.22
N GLY A 3 -8.72 14.66 4.93
CA GLY A 3 -8.32 13.60 5.86
C GLY A 3 -7.63 12.42 5.16
N LEU A 4 -8.09 12.05 3.96
CA LEU A 4 -7.43 11.05 3.13
C LEU A 4 -6.07 11.59 2.66
N ASP A 5 -6.00 12.82 2.15
CA ASP A 5 -4.76 13.40 1.65
C ASP A 5 -3.67 13.46 2.73
N THR A 6 -4.05 13.72 3.98
CA THR A 6 -3.14 13.63 5.13
C THR A 6 -2.54 12.24 5.29
N LEU A 7 -3.37 11.19 5.17
CA LEU A 7 -2.90 9.80 5.17
C LEU A 7 -2.01 9.49 3.96
N LEU A 8 -2.30 10.04 2.78
CA LEU A 8 -1.48 9.85 1.58
C LEU A 8 -0.11 10.52 1.72
N VAL A 9 -0.05 11.73 2.29
CA VAL A 9 1.22 12.40 2.64
C VAL A 9 2.01 11.54 3.62
N LEU A 10 1.36 11.06 4.69
CA LEU A 10 1.99 10.19 5.68
C LEU A 10 2.53 8.91 5.04
N LEU A 11 1.73 8.25 4.19
CA LEU A 11 2.11 7.03 3.48
C LEU A 11 3.26 7.28 2.50
N THR A 12 3.27 8.43 1.82
CA THR A 12 4.34 8.83 0.90
C THR A 12 5.66 9.09 1.63
N VAL A 13 5.61 9.74 2.80
CA VAL A 13 6.79 10.06 3.63
C VAL A 13 7.31 8.82 4.35
N ILE A 14 6.46 8.17 5.15
CA ILE A 14 6.84 7.03 5.98
C ILE A 14 7.08 5.80 5.12
N GLY A 15 6.12 5.42 4.27
CA GLY A 15 6.24 4.26 3.39
C GLY A 15 7.48 4.37 2.50
N GLY A 16 7.72 5.54 1.93
CA GLY A 16 8.89 5.75 1.06
C GLY A 16 10.25 5.73 1.77
N ARG A 17 10.30 5.68 3.10
CA ARG A 17 11.51 5.45 3.90
C ARG A 17 11.56 4.02 4.44
N VAL A 18 10.43 3.57 4.97
CA VAL A 18 10.26 2.28 5.64
C VAL A 18 10.41 1.11 4.67
N VAL A 19 9.79 1.19 3.48
CA VAL A 19 9.84 0.11 2.49
C VAL A 19 11.27 -0.14 2.00
N PRO A 20 12.02 0.88 1.51
CA PRO A 20 13.43 0.69 1.18
C PRO A 20 14.28 0.22 2.36
N ALA A 21 14.06 0.74 3.57
CA ALA A 21 14.85 0.34 4.74
C ALA A 21 14.65 -1.13 5.11
N PHE A 22 13.40 -1.62 5.10
CA PHE A 22 13.12 -3.03 5.37
C PHE A 22 13.67 -3.93 4.29
N THR A 23 13.57 -3.52 3.02
CA THR A 23 14.18 -4.27 1.91
C THR A 23 15.70 -4.29 2.01
N THR A 24 16.36 -3.17 2.32
CA THR A 24 17.80 -3.12 2.56
C THR A 24 18.22 -4.05 3.70
N ASN A 25 17.49 -4.03 4.82
CA ASN A 25 17.82 -4.88 5.97
C ASN A 25 17.69 -6.37 5.65
N ALA A 26 16.64 -6.76 4.91
CA ALA A 26 16.45 -8.14 4.48
C ALA A 26 17.54 -8.59 3.48
N LEU A 27 17.80 -7.79 2.44
CA LEU A 27 18.80 -8.14 1.43
C LEU A 27 20.22 -8.19 2.02
N ARG A 28 20.56 -7.31 2.98
CA ARG A 28 21.83 -7.38 3.71
C ARG A 28 21.96 -8.66 4.54
N ARG A 29 20.90 -9.03 5.27
CA ARG A 29 20.88 -10.27 6.06
C ARG A 29 21.07 -11.50 5.17
N ASP A 30 20.48 -11.48 3.99
CA ASP A 30 20.52 -12.59 3.04
C ASP A 30 21.75 -12.52 2.10
N GLY A 31 22.65 -11.53 2.27
CA GLY A 31 23.87 -11.37 1.46
C GLY A 31 23.62 -11.02 -0.02
N VAL A 32 22.47 -10.44 -0.35
CA VAL A 32 22.03 -10.16 -1.72
C VAL A 32 22.32 -8.71 -2.13
N GLU A 33 23.07 -8.55 -3.22
CA GLU A 33 23.32 -7.26 -3.89
C GLU A 33 22.62 -7.18 -5.26
N PRO A 34 22.40 -5.98 -5.84
CA PRO A 34 22.64 -4.66 -5.25
C PRO A 34 21.53 -4.24 -4.27
N LEU A 35 21.90 -3.54 -3.21
CA LEU A 35 20.94 -2.95 -2.27
C LEU A 35 20.03 -1.88 -2.91
N PRO A 36 18.85 -1.61 -2.31
CA PRO A 36 17.97 -0.52 -2.73
C PRO A 36 18.64 0.85 -2.68
N SER A 37 18.38 1.69 -3.68
CA SER A 37 18.82 3.08 -3.68
C SER A 37 17.66 4.04 -3.40
N ALA A 38 17.66 4.62 -2.20
CA ALA A 38 16.74 5.69 -1.83
C ALA A 38 17.30 7.04 -2.31
N SER A 39 17.07 7.39 -3.57
CA SER A 39 17.45 8.71 -4.08
C SER A 39 16.71 9.82 -3.35
N SER A 40 17.47 10.73 -2.71
CA SER A 40 16.92 11.89 -2.00
C SER A 40 16.05 12.76 -2.91
N LYS A 41 16.51 13.02 -4.14
CA LYS A 41 15.78 13.82 -5.13
C LYS A 41 14.42 13.23 -5.50
N ARG A 42 14.38 11.92 -5.82
CA ARG A 42 13.11 11.21 -6.13
C ARG A 42 12.16 11.20 -4.93
N GLY A 43 12.71 11.06 -3.72
CA GLY A 43 11.93 11.11 -2.48
C GLY A 43 11.29 12.48 -2.24
N VAL A 44 12.07 13.55 -2.34
CA VAL A 44 11.57 14.94 -2.17
C VAL A 44 10.52 15.27 -3.22
N ALA A 45 10.76 14.95 -4.49
CA ALA A 45 9.81 15.21 -5.58
C ALA A 45 8.46 14.51 -5.33
N ALA A 46 8.46 13.24 -4.92
CA ALA A 46 7.23 12.50 -4.62
C ALA A 46 6.48 13.06 -3.39
N VAL A 47 7.19 13.53 -2.36
CA VAL A 47 6.53 14.14 -1.18
C VAL A 47 5.93 15.49 -1.53
N LEU A 48 6.69 16.35 -2.22
CA LEU A 48 6.23 17.68 -2.62
C LEU A 48 5.03 17.60 -3.57
N SER A 49 4.98 16.62 -4.48
CA SER A 49 3.84 16.46 -5.39
C SER A 49 2.55 16.05 -4.66
N VAL A 50 2.63 15.19 -3.64
CA VAL A 50 1.45 14.80 -2.85
C VAL A 50 1.01 15.94 -1.90
N VAL A 51 1.95 16.72 -1.37
CA VAL A 51 1.62 17.95 -0.63
C VAL A 51 0.95 18.97 -1.55
N ALA A 52 1.46 19.16 -2.76
CA ALA A 52 0.84 20.04 -3.75
C ALA A 52 -0.58 19.56 -4.12
N LEU A 53 -0.79 18.24 -4.22
CA LEU A 53 -2.12 17.66 -4.41
C LEU A 53 -3.05 18.03 -3.24
N ALA A 54 -2.63 17.85 -1.99
CA ALA A 54 -3.45 18.18 -0.83
C ALA A 54 -3.85 19.66 -0.79
N VAL A 55 -2.95 20.57 -1.21
CA VAL A 55 -3.26 22.00 -1.36
C VAL A 55 -4.24 22.24 -2.52
N ALA A 56 -4.05 21.55 -3.65
CA ALA A 56 -4.95 21.65 -4.80
C ALA A 56 -6.37 21.14 -4.48
N ASP A 57 -6.50 20.06 -3.72
CA ASP A 57 -7.79 19.56 -3.24
C ASP A 57 -8.50 20.54 -2.28
N LEU A 58 -7.72 21.33 -1.52
CA LEU A 58 -8.26 22.36 -0.64
C LEU A 58 -8.76 23.59 -1.42
N VAL A 59 -7.96 24.06 -2.37
CA VAL A 59 -8.18 25.36 -3.03
C VAL A 59 -8.98 25.22 -4.33
N LEU A 60 -8.81 24.12 -5.06
CA LEU A 60 -9.39 23.85 -6.38
C LEU A 60 -10.05 22.45 -6.43
N PRO A 61 -11.02 22.15 -5.53
CA PRO A 61 -11.62 20.83 -5.43
C PRO A 61 -12.29 20.42 -6.75
N GLY A 62 -12.05 19.19 -7.19
CA GLY A 62 -12.66 18.64 -8.40
C GLY A 62 -12.16 19.24 -9.73
N SER A 63 -11.15 20.11 -9.71
CA SER A 63 -10.64 20.75 -10.93
C SER A 63 -9.76 19.83 -11.78
N THR A 64 -9.70 20.09 -13.08
CA THR A 64 -8.75 19.44 -14.00
C THR A 64 -7.29 19.67 -13.59
N ILE A 65 -6.97 20.83 -12.98
CA ILE A 65 -5.63 21.13 -12.46
C ILE A 65 -5.26 20.15 -11.34
N THR A 66 -6.16 19.94 -10.38
CA THR A 66 -6.01 18.93 -9.31
C THR A 66 -5.82 17.54 -9.91
N GLY A 67 -6.53 17.24 -11.00
CA GLY A 67 -6.36 15.99 -11.75
C GLY A 67 -4.96 15.81 -12.34
N VAL A 68 -4.43 16.82 -13.02
CA VAL A 68 -3.07 16.81 -13.60
C VAL A 68 -2.01 16.66 -12.50
N ILE A 69 -2.15 17.40 -11.40
CA ILE A 69 -1.26 17.28 -10.23
C ILE A 69 -1.28 15.85 -9.67
N SER A 70 -2.47 15.24 -9.57
CA SER A 70 -2.63 13.86 -9.09
C SER A 70 -1.93 12.83 -9.97
N ILE A 71 -2.04 12.95 -11.31
CA ILE A 71 -1.31 12.09 -12.26
C ILE A 71 0.20 12.25 -12.07
N ILE A 72 0.70 13.49 -12.02
CA ILE A 72 2.13 13.78 -11.81
C ILE A 72 2.60 13.17 -10.48
N ALA A 73 1.82 13.31 -9.41
CA ALA A 73 2.14 12.73 -8.11
C ALA A 73 2.25 11.20 -8.17
N GLY A 74 1.29 10.52 -8.80
CA GLY A 74 1.33 9.08 -8.98
C GLY A 74 2.51 8.60 -9.83
N LEU A 75 2.85 9.30 -10.90
CA LEU A 75 4.03 8.99 -11.74
C LEU A 75 5.35 9.18 -10.97
N LEU A 76 5.47 10.23 -10.16
CA LEU A 76 6.65 10.47 -9.33
C LEU A 76 6.81 9.40 -8.23
N ILE A 77 5.70 8.92 -7.68
CA ILE A 77 5.69 7.79 -6.73
C ILE A 77 6.14 6.50 -7.43
N ALA A 78 5.64 6.21 -8.63
CA ALA A 78 6.10 5.07 -9.42
C ALA A 78 7.60 5.17 -9.75
N ASN A 79 8.06 6.33 -10.20
CA ASN A 79 9.48 6.60 -10.47
C ASN A 79 10.38 6.42 -9.24
N ARG A 80 9.88 6.79 -8.05
CA ARG A 80 10.59 6.58 -6.79
C ARG A 80 10.88 5.10 -6.52
N MET A 81 10.00 4.19 -6.93
CA MET A 81 10.11 2.75 -6.68
C MET A 81 11.16 2.04 -7.57
N ILE A 82 11.63 2.65 -8.66
CA ILE A 82 12.60 2.03 -9.60
C ILE A 82 13.87 1.53 -8.89
N GLY A 83 14.30 2.25 -7.84
CA GLY A 83 15.50 1.90 -7.07
C GLY A 83 15.30 0.84 -5.98
N TRP A 84 14.06 0.35 -5.76
CA TRP A 84 13.72 -0.41 -4.55
C TRP A 84 14.00 -1.91 -4.66
N ARG A 85 14.40 -2.39 -5.84
CA ARG A 85 14.72 -3.81 -6.07
C ARG A 85 13.54 -4.76 -5.76
N THR A 86 12.31 -4.33 -6.04
CA THR A 86 11.08 -5.12 -5.85
C THR A 86 11.18 -6.60 -6.27
N PRO A 87 11.81 -6.96 -7.43
CA PRO A 87 11.91 -8.36 -7.83
C PRO A 87 12.66 -9.25 -6.83
N LYS A 88 13.61 -8.69 -6.06
CA LYS A 88 14.43 -9.44 -5.09
C LYS A 88 13.67 -9.82 -3.83
N VAL A 89 12.49 -9.25 -3.59
CA VAL A 89 11.68 -9.52 -2.39
C VAL A 89 10.39 -10.29 -2.67
N LEU A 90 10.16 -10.76 -3.91
CA LEU A 90 8.94 -11.48 -4.27
C LEU A 90 8.77 -12.81 -3.53
N ASN A 91 9.87 -13.43 -3.10
CA ASN A 91 9.84 -14.64 -2.26
C ASN A 91 9.58 -14.34 -0.77
N SER A 92 9.45 -13.07 -0.38
CA SER A 92 9.22 -12.65 1.01
C SER A 92 7.90 -11.87 1.10
N PRO A 93 6.78 -12.54 1.47
CA PRO A 93 5.48 -11.90 1.51
C PRO A 93 5.38 -10.68 2.40
N ILE A 94 6.09 -10.71 3.53
CA ILE A 94 6.13 -9.58 4.47
C ILE A 94 6.77 -8.31 3.89
N LEU A 95 7.58 -8.45 2.83
CA LEU A 95 8.22 -7.34 2.13
C LEU A 95 7.42 -6.94 0.88
N TRP A 96 7.02 -7.89 0.04
CA TRP A 96 6.34 -7.54 -1.21
C TRP A 96 5.00 -6.84 -0.97
N ILE A 97 4.28 -7.13 0.13
CA ILE A 97 3.02 -6.43 0.46
C ILE A 97 3.23 -4.92 0.65
N LEU A 98 4.40 -4.52 1.16
CA LEU A 98 4.73 -3.11 1.34
C LEU A 98 5.05 -2.43 0.02
N HIS A 99 5.73 -3.14 -0.89
CA HIS A 99 5.95 -2.66 -2.25
C HIS A 99 4.61 -2.55 -3.01
N LEU A 100 3.74 -3.55 -2.85
CA LEU A 100 2.41 -3.56 -3.45
C LEU A 100 1.54 -2.41 -2.95
N GLY A 101 1.51 -2.16 -1.63
CA GLY A 101 0.77 -1.04 -1.06
C GLY A 101 1.27 0.32 -1.55
N TYR A 102 2.59 0.50 -1.69
CA TYR A 102 3.15 1.71 -2.28
C TYR A 102 2.88 1.82 -3.79
N GLY A 103 2.82 0.69 -4.50
CA GLY A 103 2.39 0.63 -5.90
C GLY A 103 0.93 1.04 -6.07
N TRP A 104 0.04 0.58 -5.19
CA TRP A 104 -1.35 1.01 -5.15
C TRP A 104 -1.51 2.50 -4.89
N LEU A 105 -0.62 3.13 -4.11
CA LEU A 105 -0.62 4.58 -3.94
C LEU A 105 -0.40 5.29 -5.29
N ALA A 106 0.58 4.84 -6.09
CA ALA A 106 0.81 5.38 -7.43
C ALA A 106 -0.42 5.20 -8.33
N VAL A 107 -0.96 3.98 -8.38
CA VAL A 107 -2.14 3.64 -9.19
C VAL A 107 -3.35 4.48 -8.79
N GLY A 108 -3.64 4.59 -7.49
CA GLY A 108 -4.78 5.34 -6.99
C GLY A 108 -4.71 6.83 -7.30
N LEU A 109 -3.52 7.44 -7.23
CA LEU A 109 -3.32 8.84 -7.59
C LEU A 109 -3.45 9.09 -9.10
N ILE A 110 -2.95 8.16 -9.93
CA ILE A 110 -3.17 8.22 -11.38
C ILE A 110 -4.67 8.09 -11.69
N LEU A 111 -5.37 7.12 -11.08
CA LEU A 111 -6.82 6.96 -11.26
C LEU A 111 -7.59 8.20 -10.82
N LYS A 112 -7.21 8.85 -9.72
CA LYS A 112 -7.84 10.11 -9.28
C LYS A 112 -7.67 11.19 -10.34
N GLY A 113 -6.48 11.34 -10.89
CA GLY A 113 -6.25 12.33 -11.92
C GLY A 113 -6.95 12.03 -13.24
N VAL A 114 -6.99 10.76 -13.65
CA VAL A 114 -7.79 10.33 -14.81
C VAL A 114 -9.27 10.65 -14.60
N ALA A 115 -9.81 10.37 -13.41
CA ALA A 115 -11.20 10.70 -13.07
C ALA A 115 -11.51 12.19 -13.26
N LEU A 116 -10.63 13.07 -12.74
CA LEU A 116 -10.81 14.53 -12.79
C LEU A 116 -10.54 15.14 -14.17
N VAL A 117 -9.70 14.51 -15.00
CA VAL A 117 -9.34 15.02 -16.33
C VAL A 117 -10.29 14.52 -17.41
N THR A 118 -10.69 13.25 -17.36
CA THR A 118 -11.43 12.61 -18.46
C THR A 118 -12.86 12.22 -18.08
N GLY A 119 -13.16 12.02 -16.80
CA GLY A 119 -14.45 11.49 -16.35
C GLY A 119 -14.72 10.03 -16.73
N VAL A 120 -13.77 9.33 -17.37
CA VAL A 120 -13.94 7.93 -17.81
C VAL A 120 -14.09 6.97 -16.62
N VAL A 121 -13.47 7.32 -15.50
CA VAL A 121 -13.67 6.65 -14.22
C VAL A 121 -14.11 7.66 -13.17
N THR A 122 -14.81 7.21 -12.15
CA THR A 122 -15.31 8.07 -11.08
C THR A 122 -14.23 8.35 -10.02
N GLU A 123 -14.28 9.50 -9.36
CA GLU A 123 -13.36 9.81 -8.25
C GLU A 123 -13.50 8.78 -7.10
N ILE A 124 -14.72 8.29 -6.86
CA ILE A 124 -14.96 7.25 -5.85
C ILE A 124 -14.18 5.97 -6.15
N THR A 125 -14.00 5.61 -7.43
CA THR A 125 -13.17 4.47 -7.84
C THR A 125 -11.71 4.66 -7.42
N ALA A 126 -11.17 5.86 -7.62
CA ALA A 126 -9.81 6.19 -7.20
C ALA A 126 -9.64 6.18 -5.68
N ILE A 127 -10.64 6.67 -4.94
CA ILE A 127 -10.64 6.61 -3.46
C ILE A 127 -10.55 5.16 -2.98
N HIS A 128 -11.22 4.21 -3.63
CA HIS A 128 -11.14 2.80 -3.24
C HIS A 128 -9.78 2.17 -3.57
N ALA A 129 -9.15 2.56 -4.68
CA ALA A 129 -7.77 2.15 -4.97
C ALA A 129 -6.79 2.64 -3.88
N LEU A 130 -6.96 3.89 -3.43
CA LEU A 130 -6.14 4.49 -2.38
C LEU A 130 -6.40 3.88 -0.99
N THR A 131 -7.66 3.65 -0.64
CA THR A 131 -8.04 3.19 0.70
C THR A 131 -7.91 1.67 0.86
N ILE A 132 -8.49 0.88 -0.05
CA ILE A 132 -8.41 -0.58 -0.01
C ILE A 132 -7.02 -1.04 -0.44
N GLY A 133 -6.57 -0.58 -1.61
CA GLY A 133 -5.29 -1.00 -2.20
C GLY A 133 -4.11 -0.47 -1.40
N ALA A 134 -3.93 0.84 -1.33
CA ALA A 134 -2.71 1.43 -0.75
C ALA A 134 -2.70 1.36 0.77
N ILE A 135 -3.69 1.99 1.42
CA ILE A 135 -3.76 2.06 2.90
C ILE A 135 -3.99 0.65 3.48
N GLY A 136 -4.90 -0.14 2.93
CA GLY A 136 -5.18 -1.51 3.39
C GLY A 136 -3.94 -2.40 3.33
N SER A 137 -3.23 -2.43 2.20
CA SER A 137 -2.01 -3.25 2.04
C SER A 137 -0.88 -2.77 2.97
N MET A 138 -0.63 -1.45 3.01
CA MET A 138 0.41 -0.88 3.88
C MET A 138 0.13 -1.17 5.36
N THR A 139 -1.12 -1.00 5.78
CA THR A 139 -1.57 -1.28 7.14
C THR A 139 -1.34 -2.73 7.50
N MET A 140 -1.83 -3.67 6.66
CA MET A 140 -1.70 -5.09 6.93
C MET A 140 -0.23 -5.54 6.96
N GLY A 141 0.61 -5.04 6.05
CA GLY A 141 2.04 -5.34 6.04
C GLY A 141 2.79 -4.81 7.27
N VAL A 142 2.53 -3.55 7.66
CA VAL A 142 3.15 -2.94 8.84
C VAL A 142 2.69 -3.62 10.12
N MET A 143 1.39 -3.90 10.27
CA MET A 143 0.85 -4.62 11.44
C MET A 143 1.46 -6.01 11.58
N SER A 144 1.54 -6.78 10.49
CA SER A 144 2.13 -8.12 10.48
C SER A 144 3.58 -8.10 10.94
N ARG A 145 4.36 -7.14 10.43
CA ARG A 145 5.77 -6.97 10.78
C ARG A 145 5.98 -6.45 12.20
N ALA A 146 5.17 -5.50 12.65
CA ALA A 146 5.22 -4.96 14.00
C ALA A 146 4.86 -6.04 15.03
N ALA A 147 3.81 -6.83 14.77
CA ALA A 147 3.39 -7.93 15.63
C ALA A 147 4.50 -8.98 15.80
N LEU A 148 5.14 -9.42 14.71
CA LEU A 148 6.26 -10.37 14.79
C LEU A 148 7.49 -9.74 15.47
N GLY A 149 7.90 -8.56 15.04
CA GLY A 149 9.11 -7.89 15.54
C GLY A 149 9.05 -7.53 17.02
N HIS A 150 7.94 -6.97 17.51
CA HIS A 150 7.80 -6.59 18.92
C HIS A 150 7.57 -7.77 19.86
N THR A 151 7.13 -8.92 19.32
CA THR A 151 6.98 -10.15 20.10
C THR A 151 8.18 -11.09 20.00
N GLY A 152 9.28 -10.64 19.39
CA GLY A 152 10.54 -11.39 19.29
C GLY A 152 10.50 -12.58 18.33
N ARG A 153 9.49 -12.67 17.47
CA ARG A 153 9.33 -13.78 16.52
C ARG A 153 10.02 -13.48 15.20
N GLU A 154 10.37 -14.54 14.46
CA GLU A 154 10.95 -14.41 13.13
C GLU A 154 10.03 -13.60 12.21
N LEU A 155 10.59 -12.74 11.37
CA LEU A 155 9.86 -11.92 10.39
C LEU A 155 9.45 -12.76 9.16
N LYS A 156 8.80 -13.89 9.41
CA LYS A 156 8.30 -14.83 8.40
C LYS A 156 6.81 -15.02 8.62
N VAL A 157 6.03 -14.78 7.59
CA VAL A 157 4.57 -14.93 7.64
C VAL A 157 4.16 -16.32 7.18
N THR A 158 3.03 -16.80 7.69
CA THR A 158 2.43 -18.06 7.25
C THR A 158 1.81 -17.91 5.85
N THR A 159 1.53 -19.04 5.19
CA THR A 159 0.80 -19.05 3.91
C THR A 159 -0.55 -18.36 4.04
N ALA A 160 -1.26 -18.53 5.16
CA ALA A 160 -2.54 -17.87 5.40
C ALA A 160 -2.43 -16.34 5.33
N ILE A 161 -1.39 -15.75 5.94
CA ILE A 161 -1.15 -14.30 5.88
C ILE A 161 -0.72 -13.85 4.49
N ALA A 162 0.12 -14.63 3.79
CA ALA A 162 0.45 -14.35 2.40
C ALA A 162 -0.80 -14.37 1.50
N THR A 163 -1.75 -15.29 1.75
CA THR A 163 -3.05 -15.29 1.08
C THR A 163 -3.86 -14.05 1.44
N ALA A 164 -3.92 -13.65 2.72
CA ALA A 164 -4.61 -12.42 3.14
C ALA A 164 -4.08 -11.17 2.42
N TYR A 165 -2.77 -11.06 2.22
CA TYR A 165 -2.16 -9.99 1.44
C TYR A 165 -2.66 -9.93 0.00
N LEU A 166 -2.79 -11.09 -0.67
CA LEU A 166 -3.33 -11.18 -2.02
C LEU A 166 -4.83 -10.84 -2.04
N LEU A 167 -5.59 -11.25 -1.03
CA LEU A 167 -7.02 -10.95 -0.93
C LEU A 167 -7.28 -9.44 -0.81
N ILE A 168 -6.43 -8.67 -0.12
CA ILE A 168 -6.56 -7.20 -0.09
C ILE A 168 -6.45 -6.61 -1.50
N SER A 169 -5.46 -7.05 -2.28
CA SER A 169 -5.28 -6.57 -3.65
C SER A 169 -6.42 -7.03 -4.56
N LEU A 170 -6.91 -8.26 -4.38
CA LEU A 170 -8.07 -8.78 -5.10
C LEU A 170 -9.33 -7.97 -4.79
N ALA A 171 -9.59 -7.66 -3.52
CA ALA A 171 -10.71 -6.82 -3.11
C ALA A 171 -10.65 -5.44 -3.75
N ALA A 172 -9.46 -4.82 -3.80
CA ALA A 172 -9.25 -3.54 -4.47
C ALA A 172 -9.55 -3.62 -5.98
N ILE A 173 -9.06 -4.67 -6.65
CA ILE A 173 -9.32 -4.89 -8.09
C ILE A 173 -10.81 -5.06 -8.36
N ILE A 174 -11.50 -5.93 -7.62
CA ILE A 174 -12.95 -6.15 -7.77
C ILE A 174 -13.69 -4.83 -7.53
N ARG A 175 -13.27 -4.04 -6.53
CA ARG A 175 -13.91 -2.76 -6.22
C ARG A 175 -13.74 -1.75 -7.34
N ILE A 176 -12.55 -1.65 -7.91
CA ILE A 176 -12.27 -0.74 -9.02
C ILE A 176 -13.05 -1.19 -10.27
N ALA A 177 -13.05 -2.49 -10.55
CA ALA A 177 -13.82 -3.06 -11.65
C ALA A 177 -15.33 -2.77 -11.49
N SER A 178 -15.87 -2.80 -10.27
CA SER A 178 -17.29 -2.47 -10.02
C SER A 178 -17.68 -1.08 -10.53
N GLY A 179 -16.74 -0.12 -10.59
CA GLY A 179 -16.98 1.23 -11.10
C GLY A 179 -17.13 1.33 -12.62
N VAL A 180 -16.75 0.29 -13.37
CA VAL A 180 -16.84 0.24 -14.84
C VAL A 180 -17.75 -0.87 -15.35
N LEU A 181 -18.25 -1.74 -14.46
CA LEU A 181 -19.19 -2.80 -14.80
C LEU A 181 -20.59 -2.25 -15.07
N PRO A 182 -21.43 -2.98 -15.85
CA PRO A 182 -22.84 -2.65 -16.01
C PRO A 182 -23.57 -2.63 -14.66
N ALA A 183 -24.56 -1.74 -14.51
CA ALA A 183 -25.29 -1.53 -13.25
C ALA A 183 -25.79 -2.82 -12.57
N ARG A 184 -26.24 -3.81 -13.37
CA ARG A 184 -26.72 -5.11 -12.85
C ARG A 184 -25.66 -5.91 -12.05
N LEU A 185 -24.37 -5.73 -12.35
CA LEU A 185 -23.27 -6.43 -11.69
C LEU A 185 -22.58 -5.56 -10.62
N HIS A 186 -22.96 -4.28 -10.52
CA HIS A 186 -22.30 -3.33 -9.62
C HIS A 186 -22.42 -3.79 -8.17
N ASP A 187 -23.66 -3.98 -7.69
CA ASP A 187 -23.95 -4.30 -6.29
C ASP A 187 -23.34 -5.64 -5.86
N GLU A 188 -23.44 -6.66 -6.71
CA GLU A 188 -22.81 -7.96 -6.49
C GLU A 188 -21.29 -7.85 -6.39
N ALA A 189 -20.65 -7.06 -7.28
CA ALA A 189 -19.21 -6.82 -7.22
C ALA A 189 -18.80 -6.02 -5.98
N VAL A 190 -19.62 -5.07 -5.52
CA VAL A 190 -19.39 -4.34 -4.26
C VAL A 190 -19.41 -5.31 -3.07
N LEU A 191 -20.44 -6.16 -2.98
CA LEU A 191 -20.58 -7.14 -1.91
C LEU A 191 -19.44 -8.17 -1.94
N ALA A 192 -19.07 -8.66 -3.12
CA ALA A 192 -17.97 -9.58 -3.30
C ALA A 192 -16.63 -8.96 -2.86
N SER A 193 -16.35 -7.71 -3.26
CA SER A 193 -15.17 -6.98 -2.81
C SER A 193 -15.12 -6.86 -1.28
N GLY A 194 -16.25 -6.47 -0.66
CA GLY A 194 -16.37 -6.37 0.78
C GLY A 194 -16.13 -7.71 1.49
N ALA A 195 -16.72 -8.80 1.00
CA ALA A 195 -16.53 -10.13 1.57
C ALA A 195 -15.07 -10.60 1.47
N VAL A 196 -14.41 -10.39 0.34
CA VAL A 196 -12.98 -10.70 0.15
C VAL A 196 -12.11 -9.88 1.10
N TRP A 197 -12.39 -8.60 1.26
CA TRP A 197 -11.67 -7.72 2.19
C TRP A 197 -11.83 -8.15 3.66
N ILE A 198 -13.07 -8.43 4.08
CA ILE A 198 -13.36 -8.92 5.43
C ILE A 198 -12.61 -10.23 5.70
N THR A 199 -12.64 -11.15 4.73
CA THR A 199 -11.94 -12.44 4.83
C THR A 199 -10.44 -12.23 5.03
N ALA A 200 -9.81 -11.31 4.30
CA ALA A 200 -8.39 -10.99 4.47
C ALA A 200 -8.06 -10.53 5.90
N PHE A 201 -8.86 -9.62 6.46
CA PHE A 201 -8.66 -9.13 7.83
C PHE A 201 -9.03 -10.15 8.91
N LEU A 202 -10.00 -11.03 8.67
CA LEU A 202 -10.31 -12.14 9.58
C LEU A 202 -9.16 -13.15 9.65
N ILE A 203 -8.55 -13.49 8.50
CA ILE A 203 -7.36 -14.35 8.47
C ILE A 203 -6.22 -13.71 9.28
N PHE A 204 -5.99 -12.40 9.08
CA PHE A 204 -5.01 -11.65 9.86
C PHE A 204 -5.32 -11.72 11.37
N ALA A 205 -6.54 -11.36 11.77
CA ALA A 205 -6.95 -11.32 13.16
C ALA A 205 -6.83 -12.69 13.84
N ALA A 206 -7.34 -13.76 13.21
CA ALA A 206 -7.27 -15.11 13.73
C ALA A 206 -5.82 -15.61 13.88
N THR A 207 -4.94 -15.29 12.93
CA THR A 207 -3.53 -15.71 12.97
C THR A 207 -2.73 -14.92 14.02
N TYR A 208 -2.96 -13.62 14.13
CA TYR A 208 -2.17 -12.73 14.98
C TYR A 208 -2.71 -12.58 16.40
N TRP A 209 -3.97 -12.93 16.67
CA TRP A 209 -4.54 -12.94 18.02
C TRP A 209 -3.68 -13.70 19.04
N PRO A 210 -3.30 -14.98 18.83
CA PRO A 210 -2.44 -15.69 19.77
C PRO A 210 -1.00 -15.15 19.81
N ILE A 211 -0.52 -14.54 18.73
CA ILE A 211 0.82 -13.93 18.68
C ILE A 211 0.87 -12.71 19.61
N LEU A 212 -0.17 -11.89 19.60
CA LEU A 212 -0.24 -10.64 20.36
C LEU A 212 -0.68 -10.83 21.82
N THR A 213 -1.40 -11.90 22.13
CA THR A 213 -1.90 -12.18 23.49
C THR A 213 -1.02 -13.12 24.31
N ARG A 214 -0.01 -13.75 23.70
CA ARG A 214 0.95 -14.61 24.40
C ARG A 214 2.24 -13.86 24.73
N PRO A 215 2.99 -14.30 25.77
CA PRO A 215 4.28 -13.73 26.10
C PRO A 215 5.22 -13.65 24.89
N ARG A 216 6.07 -12.62 24.92
CA ARG A 216 7.19 -12.46 23.99
C ARG A 216 8.11 -13.67 24.09
N VAL A 217 8.60 -14.15 22.95
CA VAL A 217 9.61 -15.21 22.92
C VAL A 217 10.94 -14.61 23.41
N SER A 218 11.53 -15.18 24.46
CA SER A 218 12.89 -14.85 24.89
C SER A 218 13.86 -15.41 23.86
N LEU A 219 14.81 -14.58 23.42
CA LEU A 219 15.96 -15.10 22.68
C LEU A 219 16.79 -15.89 23.69
N GLU A 220 16.69 -17.21 23.69
CA GLU A 220 17.79 -18.03 24.22
C GLU A 220 18.99 -17.73 23.32
N ARG A 221 19.89 -16.91 23.85
CA ARG A 221 21.21 -16.71 23.28
C ARG A 221 21.93 -18.04 23.50
N ASN A 222 22.02 -18.85 22.46
CA ASN A 222 22.97 -19.96 22.43
C ASN A 222 24.36 -19.31 22.54
N GLU A 223 24.90 -19.33 23.77
CA GLU A 223 26.31 -19.01 24.07
C GLU A 223 27.24 -20.05 23.44
#